data_AF-A0A351X2X7-F1
#
_entry.id   AF-A0A351X2X7-F1
#
_cell.length_a   1.000
_cell.length_b   1.000
_cell.length_c   1.000
_cell.angle_alpha   90.00
_cell.angle_beta   90.00
_cell.angle_gamma   90.00
#
_symmetry.space_group_name_H-M   'P 1'
#
loop_
_entity.id
_entity.type
_entity.pdbx_description
1 polymer ?
#
loop_
_entity_poly.entity_id
_entity_poly.type
_entity_poly.pdbx_seq_one_letter_code
_entity_poly.pdbx_strand_id
1 'polypeptide(L)'
;HIFHRLTDEQLESVTDRIEAFLYEEKQVIFAQGSAADGFFFVVSGRVRLERTQKKVADYAVLESRDYFGDEALAEKPVHRRTTATALSEVIVLRLTPDVLSALRQEFPEIALPMRVVLNSYLLSMNLKMDWRAPREVVHFIARRHWLFLILKLLPALAVEALFIGVLVYLAIVVLPDSSLPVILLGLTLFGLLIWLGWLVLDWANDYAVVTNRRVVKLEKVLLVYESRQEVPLDAVLADDLKTDQIGRLMDYGNILVRTYTGVIVLNRLAHPQQVINLINEMRGRKKFHRRSEQLDQIDRTIRERIEHLPGDKGMPAPADVPLHVKAGALQEWMSQLFLLRLEEDGNIIYRTHWFLLLKKTGLPLFLTFILLIGVFLIWLNIIPFGASTGTLLFLILGPALFLWLLYQYVDWRNDRYIITPELIMDVFKKPLGTEEKKSAPLRNILSIDYERKNLIALIFNFGTVYIRVGESTFTFDNVVNPAEVQRELFQSFMELKQRDEARLEQERHDQMADWIERYHNYIGGATSENPLDEIPEDEGPVEDDQPEGPERAS
;
A
#
# COMPACT_ATOMS: atom_id res chain seq x y z
N HIS A 1 -13.47 14.89 5.93
CA HIS A 1 -13.00 15.66 4.75
C HIS A 1 -14.15 16.20 3.92
N ILE A 2 -15.32 15.54 3.79
CA ILE A 2 -16.43 16.11 3.00
C ILE A 2 -16.91 17.45 3.58
N PHE A 3 -17.08 17.52 4.90
CA PHE A 3 -17.62 18.69 5.61
C PHE A 3 -16.55 19.58 6.27
N HIS A 4 -15.26 19.40 5.94
CA HIS A 4 -14.15 20.07 6.67
C HIS A 4 -14.11 21.60 6.55
N ARG A 5 -14.85 22.18 5.60
CA ARG A 5 -14.93 23.63 5.39
C ARG A 5 -16.16 24.27 6.00
N LEU A 6 -17.10 23.46 6.49
CA LEU A 6 -18.28 23.98 7.16
C LEU A 6 -17.91 24.52 8.54
N THR A 7 -18.55 25.61 8.93
CA THR A 7 -18.48 26.12 10.30
C THR A 7 -19.25 25.20 11.25
N ASP A 8 -19.01 25.32 12.56
CA ASP A 8 -19.69 24.50 13.56
C ASP A 8 -21.22 24.67 13.50
N GLU A 9 -21.72 25.90 13.29
CA GLU A 9 -23.15 26.19 13.08
C GLU A 9 -23.73 25.50 11.84
N GLN A 10 -22.96 25.47 10.74
CA GLN A 10 -23.38 24.78 9.51
C GLN A 10 -23.38 23.25 9.70
N LEU A 11 -22.45 22.73 10.48
CA LEU A 11 -22.37 21.32 10.81
C LEU A 11 -23.54 20.87 11.70
N GLU A 12 -24.00 21.72 12.61
CA GLU A 12 -25.22 21.50 13.40
C GLU A 12 -26.46 21.36 12.50
N SER A 13 -26.63 22.28 11.55
CA SER A 13 -27.70 22.21 10.52
C SER A 13 -27.66 20.92 9.68
N VAL A 14 -26.45 20.40 9.38
CA VAL A 14 -26.29 19.09 8.72
C VAL A 14 -26.74 17.96 9.65
N THR A 15 -26.35 18.02 10.92
CA THR A 15 -26.62 16.98 11.92
C THR A 15 -28.11 16.81 12.19
N ASP A 16 -28.89 17.90 12.18
CA ASP A 16 -30.35 17.88 12.33
C ASP A 16 -31.09 17.13 11.20
N ARG A 17 -30.42 16.92 10.05
CA ARG A 17 -30.98 16.24 8.88
C ARG A 17 -30.47 14.81 8.71
N ILE A 18 -29.72 14.31 9.69
CA ILE A 18 -29.15 12.96 9.69
C ILE A 18 -30.07 12.00 10.43
N GLU A 19 -30.31 10.84 9.86
CA GLU A 19 -31.05 9.76 10.51
C GLU A 19 -30.09 8.70 11.06
N ALA A 20 -30.28 8.28 12.31
CA ALA A 20 -29.51 7.19 12.91
C ALA A 20 -30.24 5.85 12.77
N PHE A 21 -29.52 4.81 12.35
CA PHE A 21 -30.04 3.45 12.21
C PHE A 21 -29.17 2.45 12.97
N LEU A 22 -29.82 1.52 13.65
CA LEU A 22 -29.20 0.38 14.32
C LEU A 22 -29.41 -0.89 13.47
N TYR A 23 -28.33 -1.62 13.21
CA TYR A 23 -28.35 -2.88 12.50
C TYR A 23 -27.75 -3.99 13.37
N GLU A 24 -28.42 -5.15 13.40
CA GLU A 24 -27.93 -6.34 14.10
C GLU A 24 -26.86 -7.09 13.30
N GLU A 25 -26.11 -7.97 13.97
CA GLU A 25 -25.08 -8.79 13.31
C GLU A 25 -25.68 -9.59 12.14
N LYS A 26 -24.99 -9.61 10.99
CA LYS A 26 -25.38 -10.27 9.73
C LYS A 26 -26.54 -9.62 8.98
N GLN A 27 -27.10 -8.51 9.48
CA GLN A 27 -28.13 -7.78 8.76
C GLN A 27 -27.55 -7.08 7.52
N VAL A 28 -28.24 -7.18 6.39
CA VAL A 28 -27.87 -6.49 5.15
C VAL A 28 -28.39 -5.07 5.21
N ILE A 29 -27.49 -4.09 5.08
CA ILE A 29 -27.81 -2.65 5.07
C ILE A 29 -28.34 -2.26 3.68
N PHE A 30 -27.66 -2.68 2.62
CA PHE A 30 -28.14 -2.60 1.24
C PHE A 30 -27.51 -3.70 0.38
N ALA A 31 -28.19 -4.06 -0.72
CA ALA A 31 -27.73 -5.09 -1.65
C ALA A 31 -27.16 -4.50 -2.94
N GLN A 32 -26.16 -5.17 -3.51
CA GLN A 32 -25.62 -4.83 -4.84
C GLN A 32 -26.76 -4.82 -5.88
N GLY A 33 -26.79 -3.78 -6.73
CA GLY A 33 -27.80 -3.60 -7.76
C GLY A 33 -29.09 -2.90 -7.30
N SER A 34 -29.28 -2.67 -5.99
CA SER A 34 -30.38 -1.83 -5.49
C SER A 34 -30.15 -0.35 -5.78
N ALA A 35 -31.18 0.50 -5.61
CA ALA A 35 -31.04 1.95 -5.75
C ALA A 35 -30.12 2.53 -4.67
N ALA A 36 -29.28 3.51 -5.03
CA ALA A 36 -28.43 4.23 -4.08
C ALA A 36 -29.25 5.22 -3.24
N ASP A 37 -29.88 4.71 -2.19
CA ASP A 37 -30.87 5.39 -1.36
C ASP A 37 -30.29 6.14 -0.13
N GLY A 38 -28.97 6.12 0.05
CA GLY A 38 -28.33 6.82 1.16
C GLY A 38 -26.81 6.72 1.19
N PHE A 39 -26.19 7.74 1.76
CA PHE A 39 -24.78 7.76 2.14
C PHE A 39 -24.68 7.55 3.64
N PHE A 40 -23.78 6.67 4.09
CA PHE A 40 -23.74 6.21 5.47
C PHE A 40 -22.39 6.51 6.14
N PHE A 41 -22.41 6.91 7.40
CA PHE A 41 -21.25 6.97 8.28
C PHE A 41 -21.36 5.92 9.37
N VAL A 42 -20.29 5.17 9.64
CA VAL A 42 -20.24 4.19 10.73
C VAL A 42 -19.88 4.92 12.02
N VAL A 43 -20.78 4.92 13.00
CA VAL A 43 -20.52 5.48 14.33
C VAL A 43 -19.86 4.42 15.21
N SER A 44 -20.42 3.22 15.21
CA SER A 44 -19.92 2.08 15.97
C SER A 44 -20.18 0.79 15.20
N GLY A 45 -19.39 -0.25 15.48
CA GLY A 45 -19.47 -1.56 14.84
C GLY A 45 -18.61 -1.70 13.58
N ARG A 46 -18.83 -2.81 12.85
CA ARG A 46 -18.09 -3.16 11.64
C ARG A 46 -19.04 -3.50 10.48
N VAL A 47 -18.77 -2.95 9.31
CA VAL A 47 -19.54 -3.21 8.09
C VAL A 47 -18.65 -3.88 7.05
N ARG A 48 -19.13 -4.97 6.45
CA ARG A 48 -18.48 -5.60 5.30
C ARG A 48 -19.13 -5.11 4.01
N LEU A 49 -18.32 -4.57 3.11
CA LEU A 49 -18.71 -4.36 1.72
C LEU A 49 -18.23 -5.54 0.90
N GLU A 50 -19.13 -6.22 0.21
CA GLU A 50 -18.80 -7.32 -0.70
C GLU A 50 -19.25 -6.98 -2.11
N ARG A 51 -18.43 -7.33 -3.10
CA ARG A 51 -18.78 -7.23 -4.51
C ARG A 51 -18.66 -8.60 -5.16
N THR A 52 -19.77 -9.07 -5.75
CA THR A 52 -19.76 -10.31 -6.51
C THR A 52 -19.50 -10.03 -7.99
N GLN A 53 -18.32 -10.38 -8.49
CA GLN A 53 -18.02 -10.41 -9.92
C GLN A 53 -17.36 -11.72 -10.33
N LYS A 54 -17.94 -12.41 -11.33
CA LYS A 54 -17.34 -13.55 -12.07
C LYS A 54 -16.49 -14.51 -11.21
N LYS A 55 -17.04 -14.98 -10.07
CA LYS A 55 -16.49 -15.98 -9.12
C LYS A 55 -15.42 -15.54 -8.09
N VAL A 56 -15.05 -14.27 -8.00
CA VAL A 56 -14.18 -13.77 -6.91
C VAL A 56 -14.91 -12.67 -6.16
N ALA A 57 -15.08 -12.85 -4.84
CA ALA A 57 -15.64 -11.83 -3.96
C ALA A 57 -14.49 -10.93 -3.50
N ASP A 58 -14.52 -9.67 -3.95
CA ASP A 58 -13.70 -8.62 -3.34
C ASP A 58 -14.46 -8.09 -2.14
N TYR A 59 -13.81 -8.01 -0.97
CA TYR A 59 -14.43 -7.50 0.23
C TYR A 59 -13.58 -6.44 0.92
N ALA A 60 -14.24 -5.51 1.59
CA ALA A 60 -13.63 -4.52 2.44
C ALA A 60 -14.35 -4.53 3.79
N VAL A 61 -13.61 -4.42 4.88
CA VAL A 61 -14.19 -4.23 6.22
C VAL A 61 -13.98 -2.78 6.62
N LEU A 62 -15.08 -2.11 6.94
CA LEU A 62 -15.15 -0.75 7.44
C LEU A 62 -15.36 -0.76 8.94
N GLU A 63 -14.76 0.19 9.64
CA GLU A 63 -14.81 0.34 11.08
C GLU A 63 -15.43 1.70 11.47
N SER A 64 -15.50 1.99 12.78
CA SER A 64 -15.99 3.28 13.26
C SER A 64 -15.24 4.44 12.58
N ARG A 65 -15.99 5.49 12.22
CA ARG A 65 -15.56 6.69 11.48
C ARG A 65 -15.27 6.50 9.98
N ASP A 66 -15.44 5.29 9.47
CA ASP A 66 -15.53 5.09 8.03
C ASP A 66 -16.91 5.48 7.50
N TYR A 67 -17.02 5.62 6.18
CA TYR A 67 -18.24 5.91 5.47
C TYR A 67 -18.38 4.96 4.28
N PHE A 68 -19.61 4.80 3.79
CA PHE A 68 -19.90 3.93 2.65
C PHE A 68 -21.19 4.34 1.95
N GLY A 69 -21.43 3.69 0.81
CA GLY A 69 -22.57 4.02 -0.03
C GLY A 69 -22.33 5.28 -0.87
N ASP A 70 -21.08 5.50 -1.27
CA ASP A 70 -20.59 6.63 -2.06
C ASP A 70 -21.42 6.92 -3.31
N GLU A 71 -22.09 5.90 -3.87
CA GLU A 71 -22.97 6.06 -5.02
C GLU A 71 -24.09 7.09 -4.78
N ALA A 72 -24.55 7.24 -3.54
CA ALA A 72 -25.59 8.22 -3.19
C ALA A 72 -25.12 9.68 -3.32
N LEU A 73 -23.80 9.93 -3.43
CA LEU A 73 -23.25 11.27 -3.68
C LEU A 73 -23.44 11.72 -5.14
N ALA A 74 -23.79 10.81 -6.05
CA ALA A 74 -24.00 11.10 -7.45
C ALA A 74 -25.18 12.06 -7.67
N GLU A 75 -25.02 12.97 -8.64
CA GLU A 75 -26.08 13.93 -9.01
C GLU A 75 -27.27 13.25 -9.71
N LYS A 76 -27.05 12.05 -10.26
CA LYS A 76 -28.08 11.25 -10.92
C LYS A 76 -28.27 9.94 -10.16
N PRO A 77 -29.50 9.41 -10.08
CA PRO A 77 -29.76 8.11 -9.49
C PRO A 77 -28.89 7.03 -10.13
N VAL A 78 -28.22 6.26 -9.29
CA VAL A 78 -27.33 5.16 -9.66
C VAL A 78 -27.64 3.94 -8.77
N HIS A 79 -27.14 2.78 -9.18
CA HIS A 79 -27.33 1.53 -8.44
C HIS A 79 -26.10 1.22 -7.59
N ARG A 80 -26.31 0.55 -6.45
CA ARG A 80 -25.27 0.05 -5.55
C ARG A 80 -24.32 -0.89 -6.29
N ARG A 81 -23.02 -0.68 -6.15
CA ARG A 81 -21.98 -1.55 -6.73
C ARG A 81 -21.56 -2.69 -5.80
N THR A 82 -21.92 -2.61 -4.52
CA THR A 82 -21.56 -3.54 -3.46
C THR A 82 -22.78 -3.89 -2.61
N THR A 83 -22.68 -4.98 -1.85
CA THR A 83 -23.60 -5.34 -0.78
C THR A 83 -22.94 -4.97 0.55
N ALA A 84 -23.63 -4.21 1.39
CA ALA A 84 -23.18 -3.85 2.73
C ALA A 84 -23.86 -4.73 3.76
N THR A 85 -23.07 -5.43 4.60
CA THR A 85 -23.57 -6.33 5.65
C THR A 85 -22.93 -6.00 6.99
N ALA A 86 -23.72 -5.91 8.05
CA ALA A 86 -23.23 -5.72 9.41
C ALA A 86 -22.48 -6.97 9.92
N LEU A 87 -21.27 -6.81 10.45
CA LEU A 87 -20.46 -7.89 11.05
C LEU A 87 -20.51 -7.92 12.58
N SER A 88 -21.08 -6.89 13.18
CA SER A 88 -21.39 -6.76 14.60
C SER A 88 -22.72 -6.02 14.70
N GLU A 89 -23.16 -5.68 15.90
CA GLU A 89 -24.08 -4.56 16.06
C GLU A 89 -23.43 -3.29 15.48
N VAL A 90 -24.14 -2.58 14.60
CA VAL A 90 -23.64 -1.39 13.89
C VAL A 90 -24.62 -0.24 14.05
N ILE A 91 -24.10 0.91 14.47
CA ILE A 91 -24.82 2.18 14.45
C ILE A 91 -24.30 2.99 13.26
N VAL A 92 -25.19 3.36 12.35
CA VAL A 92 -24.87 4.21 11.20
C VAL A 92 -25.70 5.48 11.17
N LEU A 93 -25.11 6.55 10.66
CA LEU A 93 -25.78 7.79 10.31
C LEU A 93 -26.04 7.80 8.80
N ARG A 94 -27.29 8.02 8.39
CA ARG A 94 -27.73 8.02 6.98
C ARG A 94 -28.08 9.42 6.52
N LEU A 95 -27.56 9.79 5.35
CA LEU A 95 -27.97 10.94 4.56
C LEU A 95 -28.65 10.48 3.27
N THR A 96 -29.88 10.90 3.01
CA THR A 96 -30.59 10.55 1.76
C THR A 96 -30.11 11.39 0.58
N PRO A 97 -30.28 10.92 -0.67
CA PRO A 97 -29.94 11.71 -1.86
C PRO A 97 -30.60 13.09 -1.89
N ASP A 98 -31.84 13.20 -1.40
CA ASP A 98 -32.57 14.46 -1.33
C ASP A 98 -31.91 15.44 -0.37
N VAL A 99 -31.54 14.99 0.83
CA VAL A 99 -30.78 15.78 1.81
C VAL A 99 -29.42 16.19 1.24
N LEU A 100 -28.70 15.26 0.62
CA LEU A 100 -27.41 15.54 -0.03
C LEU A 100 -27.54 16.56 -1.17
N SER A 101 -28.65 16.55 -1.91
CA SER A 101 -28.92 17.52 -2.96
C SER A 101 -29.20 18.92 -2.38
N ALA A 102 -29.99 18.99 -1.30
CA ALA A 102 -30.29 20.24 -0.59
C ALA A 102 -29.02 20.85 0.03
N LEU A 103 -28.22 20.04 0.73
CA LEU A 103 -26.95 20.48 1.31
C LEU A 103 -25.96 21.01 0.27
N ARG A 104 -25.97 20.47 -0.96
CA ARG A 104 -25.10 20.92 -2.05
C ARG A 104 -25.53 22.28 -2.61
N GLN A 105 -26.82 22.58 -2.56
CA GLN A 105 -27.36 23.90 -2.94
C GLN A 105 -27.11 24.93 -1.84
N GLU A 106 -27.30 24.55 -0.58
CA GLU A 106 -27.11 25.42 0.59
C GLU A 106 -25.62 25.72 0.85
N PHE A 107 -24.75 24.71 0.73
CA PHE A 107 -23.32 24.81 0.97
C PHE A 107 -22.52 24.38 -0.28
N PRO A 108 -22.31 25.26 -1.27
CA PRO A 108 -21.59 24.92 -2.50
C PRO A 108 -20.17 24.37 -2.27
N GLU A 109 -19.57 24.66 -1.13
CA GLU A 109 -18.22 24.22 -0.75
C GLU A 109 -18.07 22.70 -0.62
N ILE A 110 -19.16 21.97 -0.33
CA ILE A 110 -19.13 20.50 -0.15
C ILE A 110 -19.23 19.75 -1.49
N ALA A 111 -19.67 20.43 -2.57
CA ALA A 111 -19.89 19.80 -3.87
C ALA A 111 -18.60 19.20 -4.44
N LEU A 112 -17.48 19.92 -4.33
CA LEU A 112 -16.19 19.46 -4.82
C LEU A 112 -15.66 18.25 -4.02
N PRO A 113 -15.56 18.29 -2.67
CA PRO A 113 -15.23 17.11 -1.87
C PRO A 113 -16.09 15.88 -2.19
N MET A 114 -17.42 16.03 -2.27
CA MET A 114 -18.33 14.92 -2.61
C MET A 114 -18.00 14.31 -3.98
N ARG A 115 -17.75 15.16 -4.99
CA ARG A 115 -17.38 14.70 -6.33
C ARG A 115 -16.03 13.96 -6.34
N VAL A 116 -15.06 14.42 -5.56
CA VAL A 116 -13.75 13.77 -5.43
C VAL A 116 -13.90 12.37 -4.81
N VAL A 117 -14.70 12.25 -3.75
CA VAL A 117 -15.00 10.97 -3.09
C VAL A 117 -15.70 10.01 -4.05
N LEU A 118 -16.76 10.46 -4.72
CA LEU A 118 -17.50 9.65 -5.68
C LEU A 118 -16.61 9.18 -6.84
N ASN A 119 -15.84 10.07 -7.45
CA ASN A 119 -14.96 9.72 -8.57
C ASN A 119 -13.88 8.71 -8.15
N SER A 120 -13.32 8.88 -6.95
CA SER A 120 -12.40 7.93 -6.35
C SER A 120 -13.06 6.56 -6.18
N TYR A 121 -14.23 6.50 -5.57
CA TYR A 121 -14.97 5.25 -5.38
C TYR A 121 -15.29 4.56 -6.72
N LEU A 122 -15.81 5.29 -7.70
CA LEU A 122 -16.11 4.73 -9.01
C LEU A 122 -14.86 4.20 -9.73
N LEU A 123 -13.72 4.86 -9.57
CA LEU A 123 -12.44 4.41 -10.12
C LEU A 123 -11.92 3.17 -9.42
N SER A 124 -12.00 3.10 -8.08
CA SER A 124 -11.58 1.91 -7.32
C SER A 124 -12.41 0.68 -7.73
N MET A 125 -13.70 0.87 -7.99
CA MET A 125 -14.59 -0.19 -8.47
C MET A 125 -14.30 -0.66 -9.90
N ASN A 126 -13.45 0.01 -10.67
CA ASN A 126 -13.07 -0.45 -12.02
C ASN A 126 -11.69 -1.08 -12.09
N LEU A 127 -10.97 -1.13 -10.97
CA LEU A 127 -9.60 -1.63 -10.89
C LEU A 127 -9.53 -2.88 -10.01
N LYS A 128 -8.79 -3.90 -10.47
CA LYS A 128 -8.52 -5.10 -9.66
C LYS A 128 -7.27 -4.84 -8.81
N MET A 129 -7.43 -4.78 -7.49
CA MET A 129 -6.35 -4.50 -6.53
C MET A 129 -5.97 -5.76 -5.75
N ASP A 130 -5.32 -6.72 -6.41
CA ASP A 130 -4.91 -8.01 -5.80
C ASP A 130 -3.91 -7.87 -4.63
N TRP A 131 -3.37 -6.66 -4.44
CA TRP A 131 -2.39 -6.32 -3.41
C TRP A 131 -2.99 -5.71 -2.14
N ARG A 132 -4.30 -5.42 -2.16
CA ARG A 132 -5.02 -4.79 -1.06
C ARG A 132 -5.29 -5.81 0.05
N ALA A 133 -4.99 -5.46 1.30
CA ALA A 133 -5.32 -6.33 2.43
C ALA A 133 -6.85 -6.33 2.68
N PRO A 134 -7.43 -7.38 3.32
CA PRO A 134 -8.89 -7.51 3.43
C PRO A 134 -9.56 -6.44 4.30
N ARG A 135 -8.79 -5.83 5.21
CA ARG A 135 -9.20 -4.70 6.08
C ARG A 135 -8.62 -3.36 5.63
N GLU A 136 -8.01 -3.33 4.44
CA GLU A 136 -7.45 -2.11 3.87
C GLU A 136 -8.53 -1.42 3.01
N VAL A 137 -8.94 -0.24 3.45
CA VAL A 137 -9.99 0.55 2.81
C VAL A 137 -9.34 1.61 1.94
N VAL A 138 -9.80 1.73 0.70
CA VAL A 138 -9.34 2.78 -0.23
C VAL A 138 -10.21 4.01 -0.01
N HIS A 139 -9.64 5.06 0.57
CA HIS A 139 -10.35 6.34 0.74
C HIS A 139 -10.17 7.26 -0.46
N PHE A 140 -9.04 7.16 -1.15
CA PHE A 140 -8.80 7.95 -2.35
C PHE A 140 -8.03 7.19 -3.41
N ILE A 141 -8.48 7.32 -4.66
CA ILE A 141 -7.73 6.91 -5.83
C ILE A 141 -7.97 7.94 -6.94
N ALA A 142 -6.89 8.32 -7.62
CA ALA A 142 -6.97 9.21 -8.77
C ALA A 142 -5.90 8.87 -9.81
N ARG A 143 -6.25 9.11 -11.06
CA ARG A 143 -5.32 9.08 -12.19
C ARG A 143 -4.66 10.45 -12.36
N ARG A 144 -3.64 10.47 -13.21
CA ARG A 144 -3.05 11.72 -13.69
C ARG A 144 -4.12 12.60 -14.35
N HIS A 145 -4.04 13.91 -14.16
CA HIS A 145 -4.98 14.86 -14.76
C HIS A 145 -5.09 14.70 -16.29
N TRP A 146 -6.32 14.76 -16.83
CA TRP A 146 -6.65 14.50 -18.25
C TRP A 146 -5.91 15.42 -19.23
N LEU A 147 -5.57 16.65 -18.81
CA LEU A 147 -4.77 17.58 -19.64
C LEU A 147 -3.46 16.94 -20.13
N PHE A 148 -2.84 16.07 -19.32
CA PHE A 148 -1.59 15.41 -19.70
C PHE A 148 -1.77 14.30 -20.72
N LEU A 149 -2.98 13.74 -20.85
CA LEU A 149 -3.32 12.89 -21.98
C LEU A 149 -3.35 13.74 -23.26
N ILE A 150 -4.04 14.87 -23.24
CA ILE A 150 -4.13 15.76 -24.42
C ILE A 150 -2.76 16.30 -24.83
N LEU A 151 -1.95 16.76 -23.87
CA LEU A 151 -0.60 17.24 -24.16
C LEU A 151 0.31 16.14 -24.74
N LYS A 152 0.07 14.86 -24.44
CA LYS A 152 0.75 13.73 -25.08
C LYS A 152 0.17 13.41 -26.46
N LEU A 153 -1.14 13.54 -26.65
CA LEU A 153 -1.84 13.24 -27.92
C LEU A 153 -1.56 14.30 -29.01
N LEU A 154 -1.51 15.58 -28.67
CA LEU A 154 -1.30 16.67 -29.64
C LEU A 154 -0.05 16.52 -30.52
N PRO A 155 1.17 16.31 -29.98
CA PRO A 155 2.36 16.15 -30.81
C PRO A 155 2.29 14.86 -31.65
N ALA A 156 1.74 13.77 -31.11
CA ALA A 156 1.56 12.52 -31.87
C ALA A 156 0.63 12.75 -33.07
N LEU A 157 -0.51 13.42 -32.86
CA LEU A 157 -1.44 13.77 -33.93
C LEU A 157 -0.83 14.76 -34.94
N ALA A 158 -0.01 15.71 -34.50
CA ALA A 158 0.63 16.68 -35.39
C ALA A 158 1.67 16.03 -36.31
N VAL A 159 2.51 15.13 -35.77
CA VAL A 159 3.51 14.38 -36.56
C VAL A 159 2.81 13.47 -37.57
N GLU A 160 1.76 12.76 -37.14
CA GLU A 160 1.01 11.86 -38.00
C GLU A 160 0.21 12.61 -39.07
N ALA A 161 -0.39 13.76 -38.75
CA ALA A 161 -1.06 14.60 -39.73
C ALA A 161 -0.10 15.09 -40.83
N LEU A 162 1.14 15.44 -40.48
CA LEU A 162 2.17 15.79 -41.45
C LEU A 162 2.52 14.58 -42.34
N PHE A 163 2.73 13.41 -41.75
CA PHE A 163 3.07 12.19 -42.49
C PHE A 163 1.94 11.76 -43.45
N ILE A 164 0.68 11.81 -42.97
CA ILE A 164 -0.52 11.61 -43.78
C ILE A 164 -0.57 12.62 -44.93
N GLY A 165 -0.32 13.90 -44.66
CA GLY A 165 -0.31 14.94 -45.70
C GLY A 165 0.73 14.67 -46.80
N VAL A 166 1.93 14.22 -46.42
CA VAL A 166 2.99 13.83 -47.37
C VAL A 166 2.57 12.61 -48.19
N LEU A 167 2.02 11.57 -47.56
CA LEU A 167 1.56 10.37 -48.27
C LEU A 167 0.41 10.65 -49.23
N VAL A 168 -0.53 11.51 -48.84
CA VAL A 168 -1.62 11.97 -49.71
C VAL A 168 -1.08 12.77 -50.90
N TYR A 169 -0.13 13.68 -50.67
CA TYR A 169 0.53 14.41 -51.76
C TYR A 169 1.27 13.48 -52.72
N LEU A 170 2.00 12.48 -52.20
CA LEU A 170 2.67 11.47 -53.02
C LEU A 170 1.67 10.63 -53.82
N ALA A 171 0.54 10.26 -53.23
CA ALA A 171 -0.51 9.47 -53.88
C ALA A 171 -1.20 10.22 -55.02
N ILE A 172 -1.42 11.54 -54.88
CA ILE A 172 -2.20 12.33 -55.84
C ILE A 172 -1.31 12.98 -56.91
N VAL A 173 -0.15 13.51 -56.52
CA VAL A 173 0.65 14.40 -57.38
C VAL A 173 1.86 13.69 -57.99
N VAL A 174 2.59 12.90 -57.19
CA VAL A 174 3.90 12.36 -57.62
C VAL A 174 3.78 10.98 -58.27
N LEU A 175 2.98 10.08 -57.68
CA LEU A 175 2.85 8.68 -58.11
C LEU A 175 1.37 8.26 -58.25
N PRO A 176 0.58 8.91 -59.12
CA PRO A 176 -0.86 8.64 -59.23
C PRO A 176 -1.21 7.22 -59.70
N ASP A 177 -0.34 6.60 -60.50
CA ASP A 177 -0.56 5.24 -61.03
C ASP A 177 -0.10 4.12 -60.08
N SER A 178 0.56 4.46 -58.97
CA SER A 178 1.10 3.49 -58.01
C SER A 178 0.17 3.31 -56.81
N SER A 179 -0.09 2.07 -56.41
CA SER A 179 -0.86 1.77 -55.19
C SER A 179 -0.05 1.91 -53.89
N LEU A 180 1.28 2.04 -53.98
CA LEU A 180 2.17 2.06 -52.83
C LEU A 180 1.85 3.18 -51.83
N PRO A 181 1.65 4.45 -52.23
CA PRO A 181 1.33 5.53 -51.30
C PRO A 181 0.01 5.29 -50.54
N VAL A 182 -0.98 4.67 -51.20
CA VAL A 182 -2.28 4.34 -50.61
C VAL A 182 -2.15 3.21 -49.58
N ILE A 183 -1.35 2.18 -49.87
CA ILE A 183 -1.06 1.09 -48.93
C ILE A 183 -0.32 1.64 -47.70
N LEU A 184 0.69 2.50 -47.93
CA LEU A 184 1.43 3.15 -46.85
C LEU A 184 0.52 4.03 -46.00
N LEU A 185 -0.39 4.80 -46.62
CA LEU A 185 -1.37 5.60 -45.90
C LEU A 185 -2.25 4.73 -44.99
N GLY A 186 -2.73 3.59 -45.49
CA GLY A 186 -3.49 2.63 -44.69
C GLY A 186 -2.69 2.09 -43.49
N LEU A 187 -1.42 1.73 -43.70
CA LEU A 187 -0.53 1.28 -42.62
C LEU A 187 -0.25 2.38 -41.60
N THR A 188 -0.06 3.62 -42.04
CA THR A 188 0.10 4.79 -41.17
C THR A 188 -1.12 5.01 -40.30
N LEU A 189 -2.33 5.01 -40.88
CA LEU A 189 -3.57 5.17 -40.13
C LEU A 189 -3.75 4.05 -39.09
N PHE A 190 -3.39 2.81 -39.44
CA PHE A 190 -3.41 1.70 -38.50
C PHE A 190 -2.38 1.86 -37.38
N GLY A 191 -1.15 2.27 -37.71
CA GLY A 191 -0.10 2.58 -36.75
C GLY A 191 -0.51 3.71 -35.78
N LEU A 192 -1.16 4.76 -36.30
CA LEU A 192 -1.72 5.84 -35.50
C LEU A 192 -2.76 5.33 -34.50
N LEU A 193 -3.69 4.47 -34.91
CA LEU A 193 -4.68 3.89 -33.99
C LEU A 193 -4.04 3.09 -32.86
N ILE A 194 -3.02 2.27 -33.17
CA ILE A 194 -2.26 1.52 -32.17
C ILE A 194 -1.54 2.47 -31.23
N TRP A 195 -0.88 3.51 -31.77
CA TRP A 195 -0.11 4.45 -30.98
C TRP A 195 -1.00 5.30 -30.06
N LEU A 196 -2.12 5.80 -30.56
CA LEU A 196 -3.13 6.51 -29.76
C LEU A 196 -3.70 5.61 -28.67
N GLY A 197 -4.04 4.37 -29.02
CA GLY A 197 -4.49 3.36 -28.05
C GLY A 197 -3.44 3.13 -26.95
N TRP A 198 -2.17 2.99 -27.33
CA TRP A 198 -1.06 2.83 -26.38
C TRP A 198 -0.91 4.04 -25.45
N LEU A 199 -0.98 5.27 -25.97
CA LEU A 199 -0.92 6.51 -25.16
C LEU A 199 -2.08 6.63 -24.17
N VAL A 200 -3.29 6.28 -24.60
CA VAL A 200 -4.48 6.29 -23.73
C VAL A 200 -4.34 5.23 -22.64
N LEU A 201 -3.87 4.03 -22.98
CA LEU A 201 -3.65 2.95 -22.01
C LEU A 201 -2.55 3.32 -21.01
N ASP A 202 -1.43 3.90 -21.47
CA ASP A 202 -0.35 4.42 -20.61
C ASP A 202 -0.89 5.43 -19.58
N TRP A 203 -1.66 6.43 -20.03
CA TRP A 203 -2.28 7.38 -19.12
C TRP A 203 -3.32 6.75 -18.17
N ALA A 204 -4.09 5.77 -18.64
CA ALA A 204 -5.14 5.13 -17.86
C ALA A 204 -4.60 4.19 -16.76
N ASN A 205 -3.38 3.68 -16.93
CA ASN A 205 -2.76 2.70 -16.03
C ASN A 205 -2.00 3.34 -14.86
N ASP A 206 -1.68 4.63 -14.92
CA ASP A 206 -1.01 5.36 -13.84
C ASP A 206 -2.02 5.90 -12.82
N TYR A 207 -1.88 5.52 -11.55
CA TYR A 207 -2.75 6.00 -10.48
C TYR A 207 -2.06 6.08 -9.12
N ALA A 208 -2.54 7.02 -8.30
CA ALA A 208 -2.18 7.18 -6.90
C ALA A 208 -3.34 6.70 -6.03
N VAL A 209 -3.04 5.98 -4.95
CA VAL A 209 -4.01 5.45 -3.99
C VAL A 209 -3.63 5.89 -2.59
N VAL A 210 -4.61 6.29 -1.79
CA VAL A 210 -4.48 6.54 -0.36
C VAL A 210 -5.46 5.62 0.36
N THR A 211 -4.91 4.80 1.25
CA THR A 211 -5.66 3.84 2.08
C THR A 211 -5.58 4.22 3.55
N ASN A 212 -6.32 3.51 4.41
CA ASN A 212 -6.20 3.62 5.86
C ASN A 212 -4.83 3.18 6.42
N ARG A 213 -4.05 2.39 5.67
CA ARG A 213 -2.73 1.90 6.12
C ARG A 213 -1.56 2.66 5.48
N ARG A 214 -1.65 2.98 4.19
CA ARG A 214 -0.53 3.47 3.35
C ARG A 214 -0.97 4.33 2.16
N VAL A 215 -0.03 5.13 1.67
CA VAL A 215 -0.08 5.83 0.39
C VAL A 215 0.67 5.00 -0.64
N VAL A 216 0.06 4.75 -1.80
CA VAL A 216 0.62 3.91 -2.86
C VAL A 216 0.64 4.69 -4.17
N LYS A 217 1.75 4.60 -4.89
CA LYS A 217 1.90 5.10 -6.24
C LYS A 217 2.19 3.93 -7.17
N LEU A 218 1.35 3.73 -8.18
CA LEU A 218 1.54 2.75 -9.23
C LEU A 218 1.81 3.45 -10.56
N GLU A 219 2.92 3.06 -11.20
CA GLU A 219 3.27 3.47 -12.56
C GLU A 219 3.36 2.21 -13.42
N LYS A 220 2.56 2.16 -14.49
CA LYS A 220 2.50 0.97 -15.34
C LYS A 220 2.43 1.35 -16.80
N VAL A 221 3.55 1.15 -17.48
CA VAL A 221 3.66 1.27 -18.92
C VAL A 221 3.38 -0.09 -19.54
N LEU A 222 2.34 -0.15 -20.37
CA LEU A 222 1.89 -1.39 -20.99
C LEU A 222 3.04 -2.12 -21.70
N LEU A 223 3.31 -3.36 -21.27
CA LEU A 223 4.35 -4.27 -21.81
C LEU A 223 5.81 -3.81 -21.64
N VAL A 224 6.07 -2.68 -20.98
CA VAL A 224 7.43 -2.14 -20.83
C VAL A 224 7.90 -2.22 -19.38
N TYR A 225 7.11 -1.68 -18.47
CA TYR A 225 7.56 -1.40 -17.12
C TYR A 225 6.39 -1.35 -16.13
N GLU A 226 6.59 -1.94 -14.96
CA GLU A 226 5.68 -1.76 -13.82
C GLU A 226 6.48 -1.46 -12.56
N SER A 227 6.12 -0.36 -11.89
CA SER A 227 6.70 0.04 -10.62
C SER A 227 5.63 0.42 -9.62
N ARG A 228 5.91 0.08 -8.37
CA ARG A 228 5.07 0.44 -7.24
C ARG A 228 5.93 0.95 -6.10
N GLN A 229 5.50 2.08 -5.56
CA GLN A 229 6.08 2.70 -4.37
C GLN A 229 5.00 2.75 -3.30
N GLU A 230 5.31 2.29 -2.09
CA GLU A 230 4.38 2.22 -0.98
C GLU A 230 4.98 2.89 0.26
N VAL A 231 4.19 3.71 0.94
CA VAL A 231 4.58 4.40 2.16
C VAL A 231 3.51 4.23 3.22
N PRO A 232 3.82 3.70 4.41
CA PRO A 232 2.86 3.65 5.51
C PRO A 232 2.43 5.05 5.91
N LEU A 233 1.14 5.23 6.21
CA LEU A 233 0.57 6.53 6.55
C LEU A 233 1.21 7.12 7.81
N ASP A 234 1.70 6.27 8.72
CA ASP A 234 2.37 6.67 9.96
C ASP A 234 3.78 7.23 9.73
N ALA A 235 4.40 6.90 8.59
CA ALA A 235 5.71 7.40 8.20
C ALA A 235 5.63 8.74 7.43
N VAL A 236 4.42 9.21 7.11
CA VAL A 236 4.21 10.50 6.44
C VAL A 236 4.41 11.63 7.46
N LEU A 237 5.45 12.44 7.25
CA LEU A 237 5.81 13.56 8.11
C LEU A 237 5.04 14.82 7.72
N ALA A 238 5.09 15.15 6.43
CA ALA A 238 4.47 16.32 5.86
C ALA A 238 4.11 16.07 4.40
N ASP A 239 3.12 16.78 3.94
CA ASP A 239 2.67 16.80 2.56
C ASP A 239 2.75 18.22 2.01
N ASP A 240 3.57 18.43 0.98
CA ASP A 240 3.69 19.73 0.32
C ASP A 240 3.00 19.74 -1.03
N LEU A 241 2.46 20.89 -1.39
CA LEU A 241 1.86 21.14 -2.68
C LEU A 241 2.84 21.87 -3.60
N LYS A 242 3.21 21.24 -4.72
CA LYS A 242 3.92 21.92 -5.82
C LYS A 242 3.01 22.08 -7.02
N THR A 243 2.63 23.32 -7.33
CA THR A 243 1.79 23.68 -8.47
C THR A 243 2.51 24.64 -9.41
N ASP A 244 2.33 24.44 -10.71
CA ASP A 244 2.79 25.37 -11.75
C ASP A 244 1.71 26.44 -12.00
N GLN A 245 2.02 27.49 -12.78
CA GLN A 245 1.03 28.53 -13.10
C GLN A 245 -0.23 27.96 -13.78
N ILE A 246 -0.05 27.09 -14.79
CA ILE A 246 -1.14 26.37 -15.45
C ILE A 246 -1.83 25.39 -14.49
N GLY A 247 -1.06 24.80 -13.57
CA GLY A 247 -1.58 23.92 -12.53
C GLY A 247 -2.57 24.61 -11.60
N ARG A 248 -2.29 25.85 -11.21
CA ARG A 248 -3.21 26.66 -10.39
C ARG A 248 -4.49 27.03 -11.14
N LEU A 249 -4.39 27.31 -12.44
CA LEU A 249 -5.55 27.62 -13.26
C LEU A 249 -6.46 26.40 -13.50
N MET A 250 -5.85 25.24 -13.75
CA MET A 250 -6.56 23.99 -14.07
C MET A 250 -6.77 23.07 -12.86
N ASP A 251 -6.45 23.56 -11.66
CA ASP A 251 -6.53 22.84 -10.38
C ASP A 251 -5.89 21.44 -10.39
N TYR A 252 -4.67 21.35 -10.93
CA TYR A 252 -3.82 20.17 -10.80
C TYR A 252 -2.49 20.51 -10.10
N GLY A 253 -1.93 19.54 -9.39
CA GLY A 253 -0.65 19.72 -8.70
C GLY A 253 0.08 18.43 -8.41
N ASN A 254 1.34 18.56 -8.01
CA ASN A 254 2.13 17.45 -7.48
C ASN A 254 2.07 17.51 -5.95
N ILE A 255 1.74 16.39 -5.33
CA ILE A 255 1.75 16.25 -3.87
C ILE A 255 3.05 15.54 -3.51
N LEU A 256 3.90 16.21 -2.73
CA LEU A 256 5.15 15.69 -2.24
C LEU A 256 4.90 15.11 -0.86
N VAL A 257 4.72 13.79 -0.78
CA VAL A 257 4.58 13.08 0.48
C VAL A 257 5.98 12.86 1.03
N ARG A 258 6.39 13.71 1.98
CA ARG A 258 7.66 13.58 2.67
C ARG A 258 7.54 12.52 3.75
N THR A 259 8.47 11.59 3.73
CA THR A 259 8.59 10.52 4.71
C THR A 259 10.00 10.51 5.27
N TYR A 260 10.25 9.69 6.28
CA TYR A 260 11.61 9.41 6.76
C TYR A 260 12.54 8.86 5.65
N THR A 261 11.97 8.43 4.53
CA THR A 261 12.57 7.47 3.59
C THR A 261 12.88 8.09 2.23
N GLY A 262 12.49 9.35 2.08
CA GLY A 262 12.49 10.08 0.84
C GLY A 262 11.15 10.76 0.59
N VAL A 263 10.98 11.22 -0.65
CA VAL A 263 9.77 11.93 -1.06
C VAL A 263 9.07 11.11 -2.14
N ILE A 264 7.86 10.65 -1.84
CA ILE A 264 6.98 10.11 -2.88
C ILE A 264 6.24 11.28 -3.52
N VAL A 265 6.36 11.41 -4.83
CA VAL A 265 5.66 12.45 -5.58
C VAL A 265 4.44 11.85 -6.25
N LEU A 266 3.25 12.21 -5.75
CA LEU A 266 1.99 11.94 -6.42
C LEU A 266 1.82 12.98 -7.54
N ASN A 267 2.10 12.53 -8.76
CA ASN A 267 2.31 13.42 -9.90
C ASN A 267 0.99 13.89 -10.52
N ARG A 268 0.81 15.22 -10.62
CA ARG A 268 -0.22 15.89 -11.43
C ARG A 268 -1.63 15.37 -11.16
N LEU A 269 -2.00 15.28 -9.89
CA LEU A 269 -3.35 14.92 -9.45
C LEU A 269 -4.30 16.11 -9.60
N ALA A 270 -5.57 15.81 -9.90
CA ALA A 270 -6.64 16.80 -9.88
C ALA A 270 -7.04 17.14 -8.44
N HIS A 271 -7.40 18.39 -8.18
CA HIS A 271 -7.87 18.86 -6.87
C HIS A 271 -6.90 18.51 -5.72
N PRO A 272 -5.60 18.84 -5.82
CA PRO A 272 -4.58 18.32 -4.92
C PRO A 272 -4.77 18.75 -3.45
N GLN A 273 -5.38 19.92 -3.21
CA GLN A 273 -5.69 20.39 -1.85
C GLN A 273 -6.67 19.46 -1.13
N GLN A 274 -7.63 18.88 -1.84
CA GLN A 274 -8.60 17.95 -1.24
C GLN A 274 -7.94 16.64 -0.82
N VAL A 275 -6.95 16.20 -1.58
CA VAL A 275 -6.17 14.98 -1.30
C VAL A 275 -5.29 15.20 -0.06
N ILE A 276 -4.63 16.35 0.04
CA ILE A 276 -3.87 16.80 1.23
C ILE A 276 -4.75 16.79 2.48
N ASN A 277 -5.95 17.39 2.38
CA ASN A 277 -6.88 17.44 3.51
C ASN A 277 -7.34 16.04 3.93
N LEU A 278 -7.55 15.13 2.97
CA LEU A 278 -7.88 13.74 3.26
C LEU A 278 -6.71 13.01 3.94
N ILE A 279 -5.48 13.15 3.45
CA ILE A 279 -4.29 12.52 4.05
C ILE A 279 -4.13 12.99 5.50
N ASN A 280 -4.26 14.31 5.75
CA ASN A 280 -4.14 14.87 7.08
C ASN A 280 -5.26 14.42 8.02
N GLU A 281 -6.49 14.29 7.54
CA GLU A 281 -7.58 13.69 8.32
C GLU A 281 -7.26 12.24 8.70
N MET A 282 -6.78 11.42 7.76
CA MET A 282 -6.45 10.02 8.02
C MET A 282 -5.32 9.89 9.05
N ARG A 283 -4.32 10.78 9.01
CA ARG A 283 -3.27 10.88 10.04
C ARG A 283 -3.85 11.29 11.40
N GLY A 284 -4.76 12.26 11.42
CA GLY A 284 -5.44 12.71 12.63
C GLY A 284 -6.28 11.60 13.29
N ARG A 285 -7.02 10.83 12.49
CA ARG A 285 -7.84 9.69 12.96
C ARG A 285 -6.99 8.67 13.69
N LYS A 286 -5.84 8.27 13.14
CA LYS A 286 -4.93 7.31 13.79
C LYS A 286 -4.38 7.83 15.12
N LYS A 287 -3.99 9.11 15.19
CA LYS A 287 -3.51 9.73 16.43
C LYS A 287 -4.61 9.74 17.52
N PHE A 288 -5.86 9.99 17.12
CA PHE A 288 -6.98 9.93 18.06
C PHE A 288 -7.23 8.50 18.55
N HIS A 289 -7.28 7.50 17.65
CA HIS A 289 -7.48 6.11 18.05
C HIS A 289 -6.42 5.66 19.05
N ARG A 290 -5.14 5.95 18.77
CA ARG A 290 -4.03 5.66 19.69
C ARG A 290 -4.22 6.33 21.05
N ARG A 291 -4.68 7.59 21.09
CA ARG A 291 -4.94 8.30 22.36
C ARG A 291 -6.12 7.71 23.13
N SER A 292 -7.19 7.33 22.45
CA SER A 292 -8.37 6.71 23.08
C SER A 292 -8.01 5.36 23.67
N GLU A 293 -7.30 4.51 22.90
CA GLU A 293 -6.80 3.22 23.38
C GLU A 293 -5.90 3.40 24.61
N GLN A 294 -5.02 4.40 24.61
CA GLN A 294 -4.20 4.73 25.78
C GLN A 294 -5.04 5.10 27.02
N LEU A 295 -6.11 5.89 26.87
CA LEU A 295 -6.98 6.26 27.98
C LEU A 295 -7.76 5.05 28.53
N ASP A 296 -8.36 4.25 27.64
CA ASP A 296 -9.08 3.03 28.03
C ASP A 296 -8.17 2.04 28.75
N GLN A 297 -6.90 1.95 28.33
CA GLN A 297 -5.90 1.10 28.97
C GLN A 297 -5.43 1.64 30.34
N ILE A 298 -5.31 2.96 30.50
CA ILE A 298 -5.03 3.59 31.80
C ILE A 298 -6.15 3.24 32.78
N ASP A 299 -7.40 3.40 32.37
CA ASP A 299 -8.58 3.11 33.20
C ASP A 299 -8.62 1.62 33.59
N ARG A 300 -8.27 0.70 32.68
CA ARG A 300 -8.16 -0.74 32.98
C ARG A 300 -7.05 -1.04 33.99
N THR A 301 -5.86 -0.46 33.82
CA THR A 301 -4.72 -0.66 34.75
C THR A 301 -5.06 -0.19 36.16
N ILE A 302 -5.73 0.97 36.28
CA ILE A 302 -6.22 1.49 37.56
C ILE A 302 -7.20 0.49 38.20
N ARG A 303 -8.15 -0.03 37.42
CA ARG A 303 -9.15 -0.99 37.90
C ARG A 303 -8.52 -2.33 38.35
N GLU A 304 -7.57 -2.84 37.59
CA GLU A 304 -6.89 -4.11 37.90
C GLU A 304 -6.04 -4.02 39.19
N ARG A 305 -5.33 -2.90 39.40
CA ARG A 305 -4.37 -2.77 40.50
C ARG A 305 -4.96 -2.16 41.77
N ILE A 306 -5.91 -1.24 41.66
CA ILE A 306 -6.55 -0.57 42.82
C ILE A 306 -7.77 -1.36 43.29
N GLU A 307 -8.70 -1.68 42.38
CA GLU A 307 -9.98 -2.29 42.74
C GLU A 307 -9.95 -3.83 42.81
N HIS A 308 -8.83 -4.47 42.41
CA HIS A 308 -8.67 -5.93 42.36
C HIS A 308 -9.79 -6.66 41.58
N LEU A 309 -10.47 -5.94 40.69
CA LEU A 309 -11.53 -6.51 39.85
C LEU A 309 -10.88 -7.24 38.67
N PRO A 310 -11.37 -8.46 38.31
CA PRO A 310 -10.86 -9.16 37.15
C PRO A 310 -11.08 -8.31 35.90
N GLY A 311 -9.98 -7.95 35.23
CA GLY A 311 -10.00 -7.18 34.00
C GLY A 311 -10.90 -7.84 32.96
N ASP A 312 -11.83 -7.06 32.41
CA ASP A 312 -12.64 -7.51 31.29
C ASP A 312 -11.69 -7.85 30.13
N LYS A 313 -11.72 -9.11 29.69
CA LYS A 313 -10.87 -9.59 28.60
C LYS A 313 -11.36 -8.91 27.33
N GLY A 314 -10.76 -7.77 27.02
CA GLY A 314 -11.00 -7.04 25.78
C GLY A 314 -10.96 -8.01 24.60
N MET A 315 -11.95 -7.88 23.71
CA MET A 315 -12.09 -8.69 22.52
C MET A 315 -10.72 -8.78 21.81
N PRO A 316 -10.16 -9.99 21.57
CA PRO A 316 -8.87 -10.10 20.91
C PRO A 316 -8.95 -9.43 19.53
N ALA A 317 -7.96 -8.59 19.22
CA ALA A 317 -7.80 -8.00 17.91
C ALA A 317 -7.83 -9.16 16.87
N PRO A 318 -8.76 -9.16 15.90
CA PRO A 318 -8.86 -10.29 14.98
C PRO A 318 -7.57 -10.39 14.18
N ALA A 319 -6.93 -11.56 14.23
CA ALA A 319 -5.76 -11.86 13.42
C ALA A 319 -6.09 -11.63 11.94
N ASP A 320 -5.28 -10.82 11.26
CA ASP A 320 -5.39 -10.59 9.83
C ASP A 320 -5.13 -11.93 9.12
N VAL A 321 -6.13 -12.46 8.40
CA VAL A 321 -5.97 -13.68 7.61
C VAL A 321 -4.99 -13.38 6.47
N PRO A 322 -3.87 -14.11 6.33
CA PRO A 322 -2.91 -13.87 5.26
C PRO A 322 -3.55 -14.14 3.90
N LEU A 323 -3.62 -13.10 3.07
CA LEU A 323 -4.11 -13.17 1.70
C LEU A 323 -3.05 -13.90 0.86
N HIS A 324 -3.31 -15.16 0.50
CA HIS A 324 -2.47 -15.88 -0.46
C HIS A 324 -2.83 -15.38 -1.86
N VAL A 325 -1.93 -14.60 -2.48
CA VAL A 325 -2.11 -14.18 -3.87
C VAL A 325 -1.85 -15.41 -4.72
N LYS A 326 -2.91 -16.02 -5.26
CA LYS A 326 -2.78 -17.17 -6.15
C LYS A 326 -1.97 -16.75 -7.38
N ALA A 327 -0.74 -17.23 -7.47
CA ALA A 327 0.04 -17.14 -8.71
C ALA A 327 -0.68 -17.96 -9.80
N GLY A 328 -0.38 -17.69 -11.08
CA GLY A 328 -0.88 -18.57 -12.15
C GLY A 328 -0.38 -20.01 -11.93
N ALA A 329 -1.21 -21.01 -12.22
CA ALA A 329 -0.93 -22.42 -11.91
C ALA A 329 0.45 -22.91 -12.40
N LEU A 330 0.91 -22.41 -13.55
CA LEU A 330 2.24 -22.71 -14.10
C LEU A 330 3.37 -22.07 -13.29
N GLN A 331 3.19 -20.83 -12.84
CA GLN A 331 4.20 -20.13 -12.05
C GLN A 331 4.34 -20.74 -10.65
N GLU A 332 3.22 -21.17 -10.06
CA GLU A 332 3.18 -21.86 -8.77
C GLU A 332 3.83 -23.26 -8.86
N TRP A 333 3.59 -23.98 -9.96
CA TRP A 333 4.28 -25.24 -10.24
C TRP A 333 5.79 -25.04 -10.43
N MET A 334 6.20 -24.01 -11.18
CA MET A 334 7.63 -23.71 -11.41
C MET A 334 8.32 -23.24 -10.13
N SER A 335 7.67 -22.45 -9.29
CA SER A 335 8.25 -21.99 -8.02
C SER A 335 8.48 -23.14 -7.05
N GLN A 336 7.58 -24.14 -7.04
CA GLN A 336 7.73 -25.37 -6.28
C GLN A 336 8.86 -26.25 -6.82
N LEU A 337 8.96 -26.43 -8.14
CA LEU A 337 10.03 -27.23 -8.75
C LEU A 337 11.43 -26.67 -8.47
N PHE A 338 11.61 -25.35 -8.61
CA PHE A 338 12.90 -24.69 -8.43
C PHE A 338 13.16 -24.22 -6.99
N LEU A 339 12.22 -24.49 -6.06
CA LEU A 339 12.27 -24.08 -4.65
C LEU A 339 12.65 -22.60 -4.52
N LEU A 340 11.95 -21.74 -5.26
CA LEU A 340 12.28 -20.32 -5.38
C LEU A 340 11.89 -19.51 -4.13
N ARG A 341 11.01 -20.08 -3.31
CA ARG A 341 10.61 -19.60 -1.98
C ARG A 341 10.66 -20.78 -1.03
N LEU A 342 11.34 -20.59 0.09
CA LEU A 342 11.39 -21.54 1.21
C LEU A 342 11.10 -20.78 2.50
N GLU A 343 10.32 -21.37 3.37
CA GLU A 343 10.01 -20.84 4.70
C GLU A 343 10.54 -21.86 5.70
N GLU A 344 11.62 -21.51 6.39
CA GLU A 344 12.29 -22.36 7.38
C GLU A 344 12.40 -21.57 8.69
N ASP A 345 11.81 -22.06 9.78
CA ASP A 345 11.95 -21.52 11.14
C ASP A 345 11.71 -19.99 11.27
N GLY A 346 10.74 -19.45 10.54
CA GLY A 346 10.42 -18.01 10.53
C GLY A 346 11.32 -17.16 9.64
N ASN A 347 12.24 -17.78 8.90
CA ASN A 347 13.07 -17.14 7.88
C ASN A 347 12.51 -17.43 6.49
N ILE A 348 12.36 -16.38 5.69
CA ILE A 348 11.88 -16.51 4.32
C ILE A 348 13.08 -16.39 3.39
N ILE A 349 13.37 -17.47 2.67
CA ILE A 349 14.48 -17.55 1.72
C ILE A 349 13.92 -17.45 0.31
N TYR A 350 14.36 -16.42 -0.40
CA TYR A 350 14.08 -16.20 -1.81
C TYR A 350 15.31 -16.52 -2.66
N ARG A 351 15.06 -17.10 -3.83
CA ARG A 351 16.09 -17.34 -4.85
C ARG A 351 15.84 -16.52 -6.09
N THR A 352 16.89 -16.34 -6.88
CA THR A 352 16.79 -15.71 -8.20
C THR A 352 15.90 -16.54 -9.13
N HIS A 353 15.17 -15.89 -10.03
CA HIS A 353 14.22 -16.56 -10.92
C HIS A 353 14.89 -17.58 -11.86
N TRP A 354 14.24 -18.72 -12.11
CA TRP A 354 14.73 -19.81 -12.97
C TRP A 354 15.06 -19.38 -14.42
N PHE A 355 14.44 -18.31 -14.91
CA PHE A 355 14.76 -17.76 -16.24
C PHE A 355 16.23 -17.29 -16.33
N LEU A 356 16.82 -16.82 -15.23
CA LEU A 356 18.24 -16.47 -15.22
C LEU A 356 19.11 -17.71 -15.37
N LEU A 357 18.71 -18.83 -14.75
CA LEU A 357 19.37 -20.12 -14.97
C LEU A 357 19.29 -20.52 -16.44
N LEU A 358 18.13 -20.38 -17.09
CA LEU A 358 17.99 -20.70 -18.53
C LEU A 358 18.87 -19.78 -19.40
N LYS A 359 18.96 -18.49 -19.07
CA LYS A 359 19.81 -17.53 -19.79
C LYS A 359 21.30 -17.85 -19.63
N LYS A 360 21.75 -18.20 -18.41
CA LYS A 360 23.15 -18.54 -18.11
C LYS A 360 23.53 -19.92 -18.67
N THR A 361 22.62 -20.90 -18.62
CA THR A 361 22.86 -22.27 -19.11
C THR A 361 22.59 -22.44 -20.61
N GLY A 362 21.93 -21.48 -21.26
CA GLY A 362 21.54 -21.58 -22.68
C GLY A 362 22.71 -21.78 -23.64
N LEU A 363 23.82 -21.06 -23.46
CA LEU A 363 25.00 -21.21 -24.34
C LEU A 363 25.72 -22.55 -24.10
N PRO A 364 26.05 -22.95 -22.85
CA PRO A 364 26.59 -24.27 -22.60
C PRO A 364 25.67 -25.40 -23.10
N LEU A 365 24.35 -25.27 -22.91
CA LEU A 365 23.37 -26.25 -23.36
C LEU A 365 23.32 -26.34 -24.89
N PHE A 366 23.36 -25.20 -25.58
CA PHE A 366 23.45 -25.13 -27.04
C PHE A 366 24.73 -25.79 -27.56
N LEU A 367 25.88 -25.55 -26.93
CA LEU A 367 27.13 -26.21 -27.28
C LEU A 367 27.08 -27.72 -27.01
N THR A 368 26.47 -28.17 -25.91
CA THR A 368 26.27 -29.61 -25.68
C THR A 368 25.36 -30.23 -26.73
N PHE A 369 24.32 -29.52 -27.18
CA PHE A 369 23.42 -30.00 -28.21
C PHE A 369 24.13 -30.11 -29.57
N ILE A 370 24.94 -29.11 -29.95
CA ILE A 370 25.79 -29.17 -31.14
C ILE A 370 26.77 -30.34 -31.06
N LEU A 371 27.42 -30.53 -29.91
CA LEU A 371 28.35 -31.64 -29.71
C LEU A 371 27.64 -32.99 -29.87
N LEU A 372 26.47 -33.17 -29.25
CA LEU A 372 25.68 -34.40 -29.35
C LEU A 372 25.21 -34.67 -30.78
N ILE A 373 24.72 -33.65 -31.48
CA ILE A 373 24.34 -33.77 -32.90
C ILE A 373 25.55 -34.13 -33.76
N GLY A 374 26.67 -33.43 -33.58
CA GLY A 374 27.90 -33.68 -34.34
C GLY A 374 28.39 -35.11 -34.15
N VAL A 375 28.43 -35.61 -32.92
CA VAL A 375 28.80 -36.99 -32.59
C VAL A 375 27.81 -37.99 -33.19
N PHE A 376 26.51 -37.70 -33.12
CA PHE A 376 25.46 -38.54 -33.70
C PHE A 376 25.58 -38.64 -35.23
N LEU A 377 25.87 -37.53 -35.92
CA LEU A 377 26.07 -37.49 -37.37
C LEU A 377 27.34 -38.22 -37.81
N ILE A 378 28.42 -38.14 -37.03
CA ILE A 378 29.66 -38.92 -37.25
C ILE A 378 29.36 -40.42 -37.09
N TRP A 379 28.55 -40.79 -36.09
CA TRP A 379 28.19 -42.20 -35.85
C TRP A 379 27.33 -42.79 -36.97
N LEU A 380 26.47 -41.97 -37.58
CA LEU A 380 25.68 -42.33 -38.78
C LEU A 380 26.48 -42.29 -40.09
N ASN A 381 27.78 -41.98 -40.04
CA ASN A 381 28.68 -41.89 -41.20
C ASN A 381 28.24 -40.85 -42.25
N ILE A 382 27.53 -39.80 -41.83
CA ILE A 382 27.10 -38.68 -42.68
C ILE A 382 28.27 -37.69 -42.87
N ILE A 383 29.14 -37.57 -41.87
CA ILE A 383 30.34 -36.74 -41.89
C ILE A 383 31.55 -37.69 -42.01
N PRO A 384 32.53 -37.43 -42.90
CA PRO A 384 33.62 -38.36 -43.22
C PRO A 384 34.72 -38.38 -42.14
N PHE A 385 34.34 -38.65 -40.89
CA PHE A 385 35.24 -38.90 -39.76
C PHE A 385 35.01 -40.31 -39.22
N GLY A 386 36.04 -40.93 -38.65
CA GLY A 386 35.90 -42.23 -38.00
C GLY A 386 34.99 -42.14 -36.77
N ALA A 387 34.19 -43.17 -36.51
CA ALA A 387 33.32 -43.24 -35.32
C ALA A 387 34.11 -43.03 -34.01
N SER A 388 35.36 -43.51 -33.95
CA SER A 388 36.29 -43.30 -32.83
C SER A 388 36.62 -41.82 -32.59
N THR A 389 36.68 -41.00 -33.64
CA THR A 389 36.89 -39.55 -33.56
C THR A 389 35.72 -38.86 -32.87
N GLY A 390 34.48 -39.26 -33.17
CA GLY A 390 33.28 -38.76 -32.49
C GLY A 390 33.26 -39.11 -31.01
N THR A 391 33.59 -40.36 -30.65
CA THR A 391 33.69 -40.78 -29.24
C THR A 391 34.77 -40.02 -28.48
N LEU A 392 35.94 -39.81 -29.09
CA LEU A 392 37.04 -39.07 -28.46
C LEU A 392 36.68 -37.59 -28.24
N LEU A 393 36.02 -36.94 -29.19
CA LEU A 393 35.51 -35.57 -29.04
C LEU A 393 34.50 -35.46 -27.90
N PHE A 394 33.57 -36.42 -27.78
CA PHE A 394 32.62 -36.45 -26.66
C PHE A 394 33.32 -36.66 -25.31
N LEU A 395 34.31 -37.56 -25.25
CA LEU A 395 35.01 -37.89 -24.00
C LEU A 395 35.85 -36.70 -23.49
N ILE A 396 36.38 -35.87 -24.38
CA ILE A 396 37.13 -34.66 -24.01
C ILE A 396 36.19 -33.48 -23.72
N LEU A 397 35.29 -33.15 -24.64
CA LEU A 397 34.47 -31.92 -24.55
C LEU A 397 33.22 -32.09 -23.68
N GLY A 398 32.65 -33.29 -23.63
CA GLY A 398 31.44 -33.60 -22.86
C GLY A 398 31.60 -33.28 -21.37
N PRO A 399 32.63 -33.80 -20.68
CA PRO A 399 32.87 -33.48 -19.27
C PRO A 399 33.14 -32.00 -19.02
N ALA A 400 33.88 -31.32 -19.90
CA ALA A 400 34.16 -29.89 -19.77
C ALA A 400 32.87 -29.05 -19.84
N LEU A 401 32.00 -29.34 -20.82
CA LEU A 401 30.70 -28.67 -20.94
C LEU A 401 29.76 -29.03 -19.79
N PHE A 402 29.78 -30.28 -19.31
CA PHE A 402 29.00 -30.70 -18.15
C PHE A 402 29.44 -29.99 -16.87
N LEU A 403 30.75 -29.87 -16.61
CA LEU A 403 31.27 -29.12 -15.48
C LEU A 403 30.93 -27.62 -15.59
N TRP A 404 30.94 -27.06 -16.79
CA TRP A 404 30.50 -25.68 -17.00
C TRP A 404 29.00 -25.50 -16.71
N LEU A 405 28.15 -26.43 -17.16
CA LEU A 405 26.72 -26.44 -16.82
C LEU A 405 26.50 -26.58 -15.31
N LEU A 406 27.19 -27.51 -14.67
CA LEU A 406 27.15 -27.72 -13.22
C LEU A 406 27.57 -26.45 -12.48
N TYR A 407 28.63 -25.78 -12.93
CA TYR A 407 29.10 -24.53 -12.35
C TYR A 407 28.02 -23.44 -12.39
N GLN A 408 27.39 -23.24 -13.56
CA GLN A 408 26.30 -22.26 -13.71
C GLN A 408 25.07 -22.60 -12.87
N TYR A 409 24.75 -23.90 -12.73
CA TYR A 409 23.66 -24.36 -11.87
C TYR A 409 23.94 -24.10 -10.39
N VAL A 410 25.14 -24.45 -9.91
CA VAL A 410 25.53 -24.22 -8.51
C VAL A 410 25.63 -22.74 -8.20
N ASP A 411 26.16 -21.92 -9.12
CA ASP A 411 26.19 -20.46 -9.01
C ASP A 411 24.78 -19.89 -8.80
N TRP A 412 23.84 -20.25 -9.68
CA TRP A 412 22.45 -19.83 -9.55
C TRP A 412 21.78 -20.33 -8.26
N ARG A 413 22.05 -21.57 -7.85
CA ARG A 413 21.45 -22.16 -6.63
C ARG A 413 21.96 -21.50 -5.35
N ASN A 414 23.19 -21.00 -5.37
CA ASN A 414 23.85 -20.44 -4.19
C ASN A 414 23.36 -19.03 -3.85
N ASP A 415 22.96 -18.24 -4.86
CA ASP A 415 22.45 -16.88 -4.69
C ASP A 415 21.08 -16.91 -3.98
N ARG A 416 21.05 -16.35 -2.77
CA ARG A 416 19.85 -16.35 -1.91
C ARG A 416 19.67 -15.04 -1.16
N TYR A 417 18.43 -14.59 -1.11
CA TYR A 417 17.98 -13.47 -0.31
C TYR A 417 17.23 -14.02 0.90
N ILE A 418 17.55 -13.54 2.10
CA ILE A 418 16.97 -14.06 3.34
C ILE A 418 16.32 -12.90 4.09
N ILE A 419 15.04 -13.06 4.42
CA ILE A 419 14.29 -12.16 5.29
C ILE A 419 14.17 -12.86 6.64
N THR A 420 14.82 -12.26 7.64
CA THR A 420 14.74 -12.65 9.05
C THR A 420 13.85 -11.63 9.78
N PRO A 421 13.30 -11.95 10.97
CA PRO A 421 12.45 -11.02 11.73
C PRO A 421 13.11 -9.67 12.07
N GLU A 422 14.44 -9.64 12.18
CA GLU A 422 15.20 -8.43 12.57
C GLU A 422 16.10 -7.89 11.47
N LEU A 423 16.49 -8.72 10.50
CA LEU A 423 17.54 -8.44 9.53
C LEU A 423 17.08 -8.85 8.12
N ILE A 424 17.50 -8.10 7.12
CA ILE A 424 17.51 -8.54 5.72
C ILE A 424 18.94 -8.91 5.34
N MET A 425 19.09 -10.01 4.60
CA MET A 425 20.40 -10.49 4.16
C MET A 425 20.39 -10.80 2.67
N ASP A 426 21.47 -10.39 2.03
CA ASP A 426 21.79 -10.71 0.65
C ASP A 426 23.08 -11.55 0.63
N VAL A 427 22.99 -12.79 0.15
CA VAL A 427 24.07 -13.78 0.18
C VAL A 427 24.39 -14.22 -1.24
N PHE A 428 25.54 -13.75 -1.74
CA PHE A 428 26.11 -14.19 -3.01
C PHE A 428 27.27 -15.15 -2.76
N LYS A 429 27.23 -16.33 -3.38
CA LYS A 429 28.27 -17.34 -3.18
C LYS A 429 28.64 -18.03 -4.48
N LYS A 430 29.86 -17.76 -4.96
CA LYS A 430 30.42 -18.45 -6.12
C LYS A 430 30.84 -19.88 -5.74
N PRO A 431 30.63 -20.90 -6.60
CA PRO A 431 30.88 -22.31 -6.27
C PRO A 431 32.32 -22.62 -5.82
N LEU A 432 33.30 -21.90 -6.37
CA LEU A 432 34.73 -22.07 -6.13
C LEU A 432 35.39 -20.69 -5.92
N GLY A 433 34.72 -19.79 -5.21
CA GLY A 433 35.15 -18.39 -5.08
C GLY A 433 34.77 -17.76 -3.76
N THR A 434 34.54 -16.46 -3.79
CA THR A 434 34.21 -15.65 -2.62
C THR A 434 32.74 -15.78 -2.23
N GLU A 435 32.48 -15.63 -0.94
CA GLU A 435 31.15 -15.46 -0.35
C GLU A 435 31.03 -14.02 0.13
N GLU A 436 30.08 -13.28 -0.46
CA GLU A 436 29.76 -11.92 -0.06
C GLU A 436 28.40 -11.94 0.65
N LYS A 437 28.39 -11.57 1.92
CA LYS A 437 27.18 -11.46 2.73
C LYS A 437 26.97 -10.02 3.16
N LYS A 438 25.87 -9.41 2.72
CA LYS A 438 25.46 -8.07 3.15
C LYS A 438 24.22 -8.21 4.02
N SER A 439 24.19 -7.53 5.15
CA SER A 439 23.05 -7.53 6.07
C SER A 439 22.66 -6.12 6.48
N ALA A 440 21.37 -5.87 6.60
CA ALA A 440 20.82 -4.63 7.13
C ALA A 440 19.70 -4.90 8.13
N PRO A 441 19.57 -4.10 9.21
CA PRO A 441 18.46 -4.23 10.14
C PRO A 441 17.15 -3.78 9.50
N LEU A 442 16.10 -4.57 9.69
CA LEU A 442 14.76 -4.30 9.18
C LEU A 442 14.21 -2.97 9.73
N ARG A 443 14.59 -2.62 10.96
CA ARG A 443 14.24 -1.35 11.62
C ARG A 443 14.71 -0.10 10.88
N ASN A 444 15.81 -0.20 10.11
CA ASN A 444 16.38 0.92 9.36
C ASN A 444 15.89 0.95 7.91
N ILE A 445 14.94 0.10 7.53
CA ILE A 445 14.33 0.17 6.21
C ILE A 445 13.57 1.48 6.09
N LEU A 446 13.95 2.22 5.07
CA LEU A 446 13.33 3.45 4.69
C LEU A 446 12.20 3.12 3.71
N SER A 447 12.52 2.85 2.46
CA SER A 447 11.53 2.58 1.41
C SER A 447 11.73 1.20 0.83
N ILE A 448 10.62 0.58 0.42
CA ILE A 448 10.60 -0.67 -0.34
C ILE A 448 9.87 -0.38 -1.64
N ASP A 449 10.61 -0.42 -2.73
CA ASP A 449 10.10 -0.23 -4.08
C ASP A 449 10.33 -1.52 -4.87
N TYR A 450 9.53 -1.79 -5.90
CA TYR A 450 9.92 -2.80 -6.88
C TYR A 450 9.74 -2.31 -8.30
N GLU A 451 10.49 -2.93 -9.20
CA GLU A 451 10.46 -2.66 -10.62
C GLU A 451 10.48 -3.97 -11.41
N ARG A 452 9.55 -4.09 -12.36
CA ARG A 452 9.56 -5.14 -13.37
C ARG A 452 9.97 -4.54 -14.70
N LYS A 453 11.19 -4.84 -15.12
CA LYS A 453 11.76 -4.37 -16.38
C LYS A 453 11.59 -5.44 -17.44
N ASN A 454 11.17 -5.06 -18.64
CA ASN A 454 11.04 -5.90 -19.83
C ASN A 454 9.76 -6.74 -19.90
N LEU A 455 9.34 -7.04 -21.14
CA LEU A 455 8.20 -7.88 -21.47
C LEU A 455 8.25 -9.25 -20.77
N ILE A 456 9.43 -9.87 -20.74
CA ILE A 456 9.64 -11.22 -20.18
C ILE A 456 9.38 -11.20 -18.67
N ALA A 457 9.86 -10.17 -17.96
CA ALA A 457 9.65 -10.02 -16.52
C ALA A 457 8.18 -9.77 -16.18
N LEU A 458 7.45 -9.06 -17.06
CA LEU A 458 6.00 -8.86 -16.92
C LEU A 458 5.21 -10.15 -17.16
N ILE A 459 5.58 -10.95 -18.17
CA ILE A 459 4.91 -12.21 -18.51
C ILE A 459 5.15 -13.28 -17.43
N PHE A 460 6.40 -13.45 -16.97
CA PHE A 460 6.76 -14.45 -15.97
C PHE A 460 6.71 -13.91 -14.53
N ASN A 461 6.22 -12.68 -14.34
CA ASN A 461 6.05 -12.01 -13.05
C ASN A 461 7.27 -12.14 -12.13
N PHE A 462 8.45 -11.72 -12.61
CA PHE A 462 9.65 -11.56 -11.80
C PHE A 462 10.17 -10.13 -11.91
N GLY A 463 10.99 -9.67 -10.96
CA GLY A 463 11.54 -8.31 -10.99
C GLY A 463 12.53 -8.05 -9.86
N THR A 464 13.00 -6.81 -9.74
CA THR A 464 13.92 -6.41 -8.68
C THR A 464 13.18 -5.62 -7.62
N VAL A 465 13.41 -5.95 -6.35
CA VAL A 465 12.93 -5.16 -5.19
C VAL A 465 14.09 -4.32 -4.68
N TYR A 466 13.90 -3.01 -4.61
CA TYR A 466 14.84 -2.03 -4.08
C TYR A 466 14.45 -1.67 -2.65
N ILE A 467 15.35 -1.95 -1.71
CA ILE A 467 15.16 -1.69 -0.29
C ILE A 467 16.18 -0.63 0.11
N ARG A 468 15.72 0.58 0.43
CA ARG A 468 16.62 1.66 0.88
C ARG A 468 16.83 1.55 2.38
N VAL A 469 18.09 1.51 2.81
CA VAL A 469 18.50 1.44 4.21
C VAL A 469 19.55 2.51 4.46
N GLY A 470 19.15 3.61 5.11
CA GLY A 470 20.02 4.78 5.29
C GLY A 470 20.50 5.34 3.94
N GLU A 471 21.81 5.42 3.75
CA GLU A 471 22.44 5.86 2.50
C GLU A 471 22.66 4.74 1.46
N SER A 472 22.45 3.49 1.86
CA SER A 472 22.69 2.32 1.01
C SER A 472 21.40 1.75 0.41
N THR A 473 21.50 1.17 -0.78
CA THR A 473 20.38 0.45 -1.42
C THR A 473 20.67 -1.03 -1.48
N PHE A 474 19.87 -1.83 -0.79
CA PHE A 474 19.83 -3.28 -0.92
C PHE A 474 18.90 -3.66 -2.06
N THR A 475 19.27 -4.64 -2.87
CA THR A 475 18.46 -5.09 -4.00
C THR A 475 18.25 -6.59 -3.97
N PHE A 476 17.00 -7.01 -4.06
CA PHE A 476 16.67 -8.42 -4.32
C PHE A 476 16.40 -8.55 -5.80
N ASP A 477 17.38 -9.04 -6.54
CA ASP A 477 17.38 -9.04 -8.00
C ASP A 477 16.64 -10.24 -8.58
N ASN A 478 15.73 -9.95 -9.51
CA ASN A 478 14.98 -10.96 -10.27
C ASN A 478 14.27 -12.00 -9.36
N VAL A 479 13.64 -11.54 -8.29
CA VAL A 479 12.81 -12.37 -7.43
C VAL A 479 11.47 -12.69 -8.09
N VAL A 480 10.93 -13.86 -7.79
CA VAL A 480 9.58 -14.26 -8.18
C VAL A 480 8.59 -13.34 -7.48
N ASN A 481 7.61 -12.84 -8.23
CA ASN A 481 6.51 -12.04 -7.69
C ASN A 481 6.98 -10.91 -6.75
N PRO A 482 7.68 -9.88 -7.27
CA PRO A 482 8.29 -8.84 -6.44
C PRO A 482 7.26 -8.08 -5.56
N ALA A 483 5.99 -8.05 -5.97
CA ALA A 483 4.91 -7.46 -5.18
C ALA A 483 4.63 -8.24 -3.88
N GLU A 484 4.79 -9.56 -3.89
CA GLU A 484 4.64 -10.41 -2.70
C GLU A 484 5.82 -10.22 -1.75
N VAL A 485 7.04 -10.18 -2.30
CA VAL A 485 8.26 -9.88 -1.52
C VAL A 485 8.17 -8.51 -0.84
N GLN A 486 7.73 -7.47 -1.56
CA GLN A 486 7.50 -6.14 -0.98
C GLN A 486 6.49 -6.20 0.17
N ARG A 487 5.36 -6.91 -0.03
CA ARG A 487 4.31 -7.05 0.98
C ARG A 487 4.83 -7.77 2.22
N GLU A 488 5.58 -8.85 2.06
CA GLU A 488 6.17 -9.59 3.18
C GLU A 488 7.17 -8.73 3.94
N LEU A 489 8.09 -8.03 3.24
CA LEU A 489 9.02 -7.09 3.88
C LEU A 489 8.28 -6.00 4.66
N PHE A 490 7.22 -5.44 4.07
CA PHE A 490 6.39 -4.44 4.72
C PHE A 490 5.67 -5.01 5.95
N GLN A 491 5.12 -6.22 5.85
CA GLN A 491 4.47 -6.90 6.97
C GLN A 491 5.47 -7.15 8.11
N SER A 492 6.64 -7.73 7.82
CA SER A 492 7.68 -7.95 8.82
C SER A 492 8.13 -6.63 9.47
N PHE A 493 8.26 -5.55 8.69
CA PHE A 493 8.58 -4.22 9.23
C PHE A 493 7.49 -3.70 10.19
N MET A 494 6.22 -3.86 9.81
CA MET A 494 5.09 -3.46 10.66
C MET A 494 5.01 -4.31 11.94
N GLU A 495 5.24 -5.62 11.85
CA GLU A 495 5.26 -6.52 13.01
C GLU A 495 6.39 -6.16 13.98
N LEU A 496 7.59 -5.88 13.46
CA LEU A 496 8.72 -5.43 14.29
C LEU A 496 8.40 -4.10 14.97
N LYS A 497 7.84 -3.12 14.23
CA LYS A 497 7.45 -1.83 14.79
C LYS A 497 6.38 -1.98 15.87
N GLN A 498 5.39 -2.85 15.66
CA GLN A 498 4.35 -3.12 16.66
C GLN A 498 4.94 -3.76 17.92
N ARG A 499 5.89 -4.70 17.78
CA ARG A 499 6.60 -5.29 18.93
C ARG A 499 7.42 -4.25 19.70
N ASP A 500 8.13 -3.37 18.99
CA ASP A 500 8.89 -2.27 19.58
C ASP A 500 7.97 -1.29 20.32
N GLU A 501 6.87 -0.86 19.69
CA GLU A 501 5.86 0.02 20.30
C GLU A 501 5.24 -0.64 21.54
N ALA A 502 4.82 -1.92 21.44
CA ALA A 502 4.23 -2.66 22.56
C ALA A 502 5.21 -2.82 23.75
N ARG A 503 6.49 -3.06 23.47
CA ARG A 503 7.53 -3.13 24.51
C ARG A 503 7.71 -1.79 25.21
N LEU A 504 7.81 -0.71 24.45
CA LEU A 504 7.94 0.65 25.00
C LEU A 504 6.69 1.07 25.78
N GLU A 505 5.51 0.68 25.30
CA GLU A 505 4.24 0.89 26.01
C GLU A 505 4.22 0.12 27.32
N GLN A 506 4.63 -1.16 27.31
CA GLN A 506 4.71 -1.97 28.53
C GLN A 506 5.73 -1.43 29.55
N GLU A 507 6.90 -0.99 29.09
CA GLU A 507 7.89 -0.32 29.97
C GLU A 507 7.32 0.98 30.57
N ARG A 508 6.56 1.76 29.78
CA ARG A 508 5.82 2.93 30.29
C ARG A 508 4.72 2.52 31.28
N HIS A 509 4.02 1.42 31.03
CA HIS A 509 2.96 0.91 31.90
C HIS A 509 3.52 0.55 33.28
N ASP A 510 4.63 -0.19 33.32
CA ASP A 510 5.29 -0.58 34.57
C ASP A 510 5.74 0.66 35.36
N GLN A 511 6.35 1.65 34.69
CA GLN A 511 6.76 2.92 35.33
C GLN A 511 5.58 3.73 35.88
N MET A 512 4.46 3.77 35.15
CA MET A 512 3.28 4.52 35.56
C MET A 512 2.56 3.85 36.72
N ALA A 513 2.48 2.52 36.73
CA ALA A 513 1.95 1.75 37.86
C ALA A 513 2.78 2.02 39.14
N ASP A 514 4.11 1.99 39.04
CA ASP A 514 5.03 2.34 40.13
C ASP A 514 4.79 3.76 40.67
N TRP A 515 4.53 4.74 39.78
CA TRP A 515 4.24 6.11 40.19
C TRP A 515 2.90 6.24 40.93
N ILE A 516 1.86 5.56 40.44
CA ILE A 516 0.53 5.56 41.09
C ILE A 516 0.61 4.89 42.46
N GLU A 517 1.32 3.77 42.58
CA GLU A 517 1.54 3.08 43.86
C GLU A 517 2.26 3.98 44.86
N ARG A 518 3.35 4.64 44.44
CA ARG A 518 4.07 5.60 45.29
C ARG A 518 3.21 6.80 45.69
N TYR A 519 2.42 7.34 44.77
CA TYR A 519 1.51 8.44 45.04
C TYR A 519 0.39 8.05 46.01
N HIS A 520 -0.21 6.87 45.83
CA HIS A 520 -1.22 6.34 46.73
C HIS A 520 -0.66 6.08 48.13
N ASN A 521 0.54 5.49 48.23
CA ASN A 521 1.22 5.30 49.52
C ASN A 521 1.55 6.63 50.21
N TYR A 522 1.92 7.67 49.44
CA TYR A 522 2.18 9.01 49.97
C TYR A 522 0.91 9.66 50.54
N ILE A 523 -0.22 9.59 49.83
CA ILE A 523 -1.50 10.11 50.33
C ILE A 523 -2.04 9.26 51.48
N GLY A 524 -1.99 7.94 51.37
CA GLY A 524 -2.42 6.99 52.41
C GLY A 524 -1.64 7.16 53.71
N GLY A 525 -0.31 7.38 53.61
CA GLY A 525 0.56 7.71 54.75
C GLY A 525 0.32 9.09 55.33
N ALA A 526 -0.03 10.09 54.50
CA ALA A 526 -0.41 11.43 54.97
C ALA A 526 -1.75 11.44 55.74
N THR A 527 -2.64 10.48 55.49
CA THR A 527 -3.88 10.31 56.28
C THR A 527 -3.69 9.59 57.62
N SER A 528 -2.53 8.99 57.90
CA SER A 528 -2.28 8.27 59.17
C SER A 528 -1.62 9.10 60.27
N GLU A 529 -1.22 10.35 60.01
CA GLU A 529 -0.73 11.28 61.03
C GLU A 529 -1.66 12.48 61.13
N ASN A 530 -2.75 12.32 61.89
CA ASN A 530 -3.54 13.44 62.40
C ASN A 530 -3.27 13.54 63.92
N PRO A 531 -2.34 14.40 64.39
CA PRO A 531 -2.17 14.65 65.82
C PRO A 531 -3.21 15.69 66.26
N LEU A 532 -4.44 15.25 66.50
CA LEU A 532 -5.50 16.08 67.07
C LEU A 532 -6.26 15.35 68.20
N ASP A 533 -5.57 14.55 69.00
CA ASP A 533 -6.10 14.05 70.27
C ASP A 533 -4.99 14.06 71.32
N GLU A 534 -4.73 15.23 71.91
CA GLU A 534 -4.23 15.36 73.28
C GLU A 534 -4.40 16.82 73.71
N ILE A 535 -5.62 17.17 74.14
CA ILE A 535 -5.87 18.32 75.00
C ILE A 535 -6.01 17.75 76.42
N PRO A 536 -5.10 18.02 77.36
CA PRO A 536 -5.34 17.71 78.77
C PRO A 536 -6.27 18.78 79.36
N GLU A 537 -7.33 18.34 80.03
CA GLU A 537 -8.15 19.17 80.88
C GLU A 537 -7.39 19.58 82.16
N ASP A 538 -7.66 20.81 82.58
CA ASP A 538 -7.68 21.34 83.96
C ASP A 538 -6.44 22.07 84.51
N GLU A 539 -6.57 23.39 84.73
CA GLU A 539 -6.65 24.00 86.09
C GLU A 539 -6.71 25.55 86.03
N GLY A 540 -7.79 26.13 86.60
CA GLY A 540 -7.77 27.35 87.43
C GLY A 540 -7.70 28.77 86.80
N PRO A 541 -8.51 29.75 87.25
CA PRO A 541 -8.46 31.14 86.81
C PRO A 541 -7.60 32.01 87.75
N VAL A 542 -6.72 32.87 87.22
CA VAL A 542 -6.12 34.00 87.98
C VAL A 542 -5.94 35.23 87.08
N GLU A 543 -6.28 36.37 87.69
CA GLU A 543 -6.36 37.78 87.28
C GLU A 543 -5.12 38.44 86.63
N ASP A 544 -5.44 39.54 85.90
CA ASP A 544 -4.73 40.81 85.63
C ASP A 544 -3.20 40.83 85.40
N ASP A 545 -2.78 41.35 84.24
CA ASP A 545 -2.34 42.76 84.12
C ASP A 545 -2.03 43.14 82.65
N GLN A 546 -2.43 44.34 82.23
CA GLN A 546 -1.97 45.04 81.02
C GLN A 546 -0.56 45.66 81.25
N PRO A 547 0.06 46.44 80.33
CA PRO A 547 0.01 46.55 78.86
C PRO A 547 1.45 46.57 78.24
N GLU A 548 1.57 46.63 76.90
CA GLU A 548 2.36 47.63 76.16
C GLU A 548 2.54 47.20 74.69
N GLY A 549 2.21 48.12 73.75
CA GLY A 549 2.48 47.98 72.31
C GLY A 549 3.94 48.31 71.96
N PRO A 550 4.26 48.88 70.78
CA PRO A 550 3.46 49.05 69.57
C PRO A 550 4.25 48.74 68.26
N GLU A 551 3.61 49.00 67.10
CA GLU A 551 4.25 49.43 65.83
C GLU A 551 5.15 48.40 65.07
N ARG A 552 5.20 48.25 63.75
CA ARG A 552 4.90 49.04 62.53
C ARG A 552 4.93 48.00 61.39
N ALA A 553 3.97 47.94 60.46
CA ALA A 553 3.65 48.85 59.36
C ALA A 553 4.11 48.31 58.00
N SER A 554 3.13 48.29 57.09
CA SER A 554 3.20 48.42 55.62
C SER A 554 3.86 47.32 54.80
#